data_AF-A0A9P9GJL8-F1
#
_entry.id   AF-A0A9P9GJL8-F1
#
_cell.length_a   1.000
_cell.length_b   1.000
_cell.length_c   1.000
_cell.angle_alpha   90.00
_cell.angle_beta   90.00
_cell.angle_gamma   90.00
#
_symmetry.space_group_name_H-M   'P 1'
#
loop_
_entity.id
_entity.type
_entity.pdbx_description
1 polymer ?
#
loop_
_entity_poly.entity_id
_entity_poly.type
_entity_poly.pdbx_seq_one_letter_code
_entity_poly.pdbx_strand_id
1 'polypeptide(L)'
;MASRTLAVASSLFALSHAASIPRAVNNDNLPPLKFTSNGTFQIAVFSDMHFGQLASTTGPAQDAKSVEVISGVLDYELPDLVVLNGDLINGDSTFKHNSTHYIDQIVAPIIERNLTWASTYGNHDHNYYITGEGILEREQMWPGARTKSMVDDDDAGTSNYYLPVYASNCTNTNKCTPELLLWFFDSRGGRYYEGDDQENWVDESVVTWFNETNTELVNKYNKVIPALAFVHIPINATMSIQTEVGIDEHKQPGLNYDPPVAQQGEGWCANGTRDTDNCHYGGQDKPFTEALVTIPGIIGLFFGHDHGNTWCYRWDGSLPGVEVEGNGLNLCYGQHSGYGGYGDWIRGAREIIVSQDKLADKIIDTHIRLESGDIVGAVTLNSTYNEDSYAATPDDKTYLSDTGDFSNAEEMSAGVSLTPEFLYAAVGGSLVTMAYLCL
;
A
#
# COMPACT_ATOMS: atom_id res chain seq x y z
N MET A 1 -6.16 76.32 -23.10
CA MET A 1 -6.61 75.14 -22.35
C MET A 1 -7.47 74.29 -23.26
N ALA A 2 -6.92 73.20 -23.79
CA ALA A 2 -7.65 72.17 -24.50
C ALA A 2 -7.08 70.83 -24.02
N SER A 3 -7.88 70.09 -23.26
CA SER A 3 -7.49 68.82 -22.64
C SER A 3 -7.63 67.69 -23.66
N ARG A 4 -6.59 66.88 -23.81
CA ARG A 4 -6.60 65.63 -24.59
C ARG A 4 -6.88 64.48 -23.63
N THR A 5 -7.97 63.76 -23.84
CA THR A 5 -8.25 62.50 -23.13
C THR A 5 -7.87 61.33 -24.04
N LEU A 6 -6.84 60.56 -23.67
CA LEU A 6 -6.54 59.27 -24.27
C LEU A 6 -7.49 58.22 -23.68
N ALA A 7 -8.24 57.52 -24.53
CA ALA A 7 -8.96 56.31 -24.16
C ALA A 7 -8.07 55.09 -24.44
N VAL A 8 -7.75 54.32 -23.40
CA VAL A 8 -7.09 53.02 -23.52
C VAL A 8 -8.19 51.96 -23.67
N ALA A 9 -8.21 51.27 -24.81
CA ALA A 9 -9.08 50.12 -25.02
C ALA A 9 -8.39 48.87 -24.45
N SER A 10 -8.94 48.31 -23.37
CA SER A 10 -8.51 47.02 -22.83
C SER A 10 -9.28 45.91 -23.52
N SER A 11 -8.59 45.13 -24.36
CA SER A 11 -9.12 43.92 -24.98
C SER A 11 -9.09 42.77 -23.96
N LEU A 12 -10.26 42.37 -23.47
CA LEU A 12 -10.43 41.13 -22.69
C LEU A 12 -10.41 39.93 -23.66
N PHE A 13 -9.31 39.17 -23.67
CA PHE A 13 -9.30 37.83 -24.24
C PHE A 13 -9.91 36.87 -23.22
N ALA A 14 -11.13 36.40 -23.47
CA ALA A 14 -11.71 35.29 -22.75
C ALA A 14 -11.08 33.98 -23.26
N LEU A 15 -10.16 33.41 -22.48
CA LEU A 15 -9.71 32.04 -22.67
C LEU A 15 -10.80 31.09 -22.18
N SER A 16 -11.58 30.57 -23.13
CA SER A 16 -12.47 29.44 -22.88
C SER A 16 -11.64 28.21 -22.48
N HIS A 17 -11.64 27.86 -21.21
CA HIS A 17 -11.13 26.58 -20.72
C HIS A 17 -12.16 25.51 -21.09
N ALA A 18 -12.03 24.93 -22.28
CA ALA A 18 -12.62 23.63 -22.54
C ALA A 18 -11.82 22.62 -21.72
N ALA A 19 -12.42 22.06 -20.67
CA ALA A 19 -11.85 20.95 -19.93
C ALA A 19 -11.58 19.82 -20.92
N SER A 20 -10.31 19.57 -21.22
CA SER A 20 -9.87 18.42 -22.00
C SER A 20 -10.26 17.17 -21.23
N ILE A 21 -11.12 16.33 -21.82
CA ILE A 21 -11.41 14.99 -21.32
C ILE A 21 -10.06 14.28 -21.09
N PRO A 22 -9.78 13.74 -19.89
CA PRO A 22 -8.54 13.00 -19.66
C PRO A 22 -8.38 11.94 -20.73
N ARG A 23 -7.23 11.94 -21.39
CA ARG A 23 -6.87 10.86 -22.32
C ARG A 23 -6.91 9.56 -21.53
N ALA A 24 -7.60 8.54 -22.03
CA ALA A 24 -7.68 7.24 -21.37
C ALA A 24 -6.27 6.79 -20.94
N VAL A 25 -6.08 6.60 -19.64
CA VAL A 25 -4.83 6.06 -19.08
C VAL A 25 -4.71 4.61 -19.53
N ASN A 26 -3.49 4.19 -19.88
CA ASN A 26 -3.19 2.81 -20.23
C ASN A 26 -2.10 2.29 -19.30
N ASN A 27 -2.51 1.51 -18.30
CA ASN A 27 -1.62 0.86 -17.35
C ASN A 27 -1.18 -0.56 -17.79
N ASP A 28 -1.69 -1.07 -18.92
CA ASP A 28 -1.31 -2.39 -19.44
C ASP A 28 0.15 -2.43 -19.92
N ASN A 29 0.73 -1.27 -20.25
CA ASN A 29 2.06 -1.15 -20.84
C ASN A 29 3.03 -0.32 -19.98
N LEU A 30 2.94 -0.42 -18.66
CA LEU A 30 3.90 0.22 -17.76
C LEU A 30 5.32 -0.34 -17.95
N PRO A 31 6.37 0.48 -17.79
CA PRO A 31 7.73 -0.02 -17.75
C PRO A 31 7.88 -1.13 -16.70
N PRO A 32 8.67 -2.18 -16.97
CA PRO A 32 8.91 -3.24 -15.99
C PRO A 32 9.62 -2.67 -14.75
N LEU A 33 9.24 -3.18 -13.58
CA LEU A 33 9.98 -2.90 -12.34
C LEU A 33 11.39 -3.49 -12.45
N LYS A 34 12.38 -2.71 -12.02
CA LYS A 34 13.78 -3.09 -12.14
C LYS A 34 14.57 -2.60 -10.95
N PHE A 35 15.60 -3.34 -10.59
CA PHE A 35 16.68 -2.82 -9.77
C PHE A 35 17.32 -1.61 -10.46
N THR A 36 17.79 -0.67 -9.65
CA THR A 36 18.61 0.45 -10.10
C THR A 36 19.94 -0.05 -10.67
N SER A 37 20.69 0.81 -11.35
CA SER A 37 22.05 0.46 -11.82
C SER A 37 23.02 0.12 -10.68
N ASN A 38 22.70 0.54 -9.44
CA ASN A 38 23.49 0.24 -8.25
C ASN A 38 23.05 -1.06 -7.56
N GLY A 39 22.04 -1.74 -8.11
CA GLY A 39 21.55 -3.01 -7.62
C GLY A 39 20.65 -2.93 -6.39
N THR A 40 19.98 -1.79 -6.20
CA THR A 40 18.96 -1.60 -5.16
C THR A 40 17.57 -1.56 -5.75
N PHE A 41 16.56 -1.95 -4.98
CA PHE A 41 15.15 -1.71 -5.27
C PHE A 41 14.46 -1.30 -3.97
N GLN A 42 13.91 -0.08 -3.94
CA GLN A 42 13.26 0.48 -2.75
C GLN A 42 11.74 0.49 -2.88
N ILE A 43 11.05 0.11 -1.81
CA ILE A 43 9.60 0.10 -1.71
C ILE A 43 9.19 0.96 -0.51
N ALA A 44 8.37 1.97 -0.74
CA ALA A 44 7.71 2.73 0.33
C ALA A 44 6.32 2.13 0.57
N VAL A 45 6.04 1.70 1.80
CA VAL A 45 4.81 1.02 2.19
C VAL A 45 3.99 1.93 3.12
N PHE A 46 2.88 2.42 2.61
CA PHE A 46 1.88 3.16 3.38
C PHE A 46 0.72 2.24 3.74
N SER A 47 0.34 2.21 5.00
CA SER A 47 -0.77 1.38 5.51
C SER A 47 -1.75 2.24 6.31
N ASP A 48 -3.01 1.82 6.36
CA ASP A 48 -4.00 2.35 7.32
C ASP A 48 -4.16 3.88 7.19
N MET A 49 -4.39 4.36 5.97
CA MET A 49 -4.52 5.80 5.73
C MET A 49 -5.92 6.30 6.11
N HIS A 50 -6.94 5.45 5.95
CA HIS A 50 -8.33 5.71 6.33
C HIS A 50 -8.88 7.06 5.83
N PHE A 51 -8.66 7.37 4.55
CA PHE A 51 -9.24 8.57 3.95
C PHE A 51 -10.78 8.51 3.98
N GLY A 52 -11.44 9.67 4.02
CA GLY A 52 -12.89 9.72 3.95
C GLY A 52 -13.59 9.44 5.28
N GLN A 53 -12.96 9.85 6.38
CA GLN A 53 -13.64 10.07 7.66
C GLN A 53 -14.81 11.07 7.50
N LEU A 54 -15.75 11.08 8.45
CA LEU A 54 -16.98 11.88 8.35
C LEU A 54 -16.72 13.34 7.92
N ALA A 55 -17.26 13.73 6.76
CA ALA A 55 -17.05 15.04 6.18
C ALA A 55 -17.56 16.21 7.05
N SER A 56 -18.49 15.94 7.96
CA SER A 56 -19.05 16.92 8.90
C SER A 56 -18.20 17.11 10.17
N THR A 57 -17.10 16.36 10.33
CA THR A 57 -16.18 16.45 11.47
C THR A 57 -14.81 16.94 11.00
N THR A 58 -13.73 16.46 11.60
CA THR A 58 -12.35 16.74 11.20
C THR A 58 -11.90 15.95 9.97
N GLY A 59 -12.76 15.11 9.38
CA GLY A 59 -12.37 14.19 8.28
C GLY A 59 -11.63 14.85 7.12
N PRO A 60 -12.12 15.94 6.52
CA PRO A 60 -11.42 16.61 5.42
C PRO A 60 -10.04 17.15 5.83
N ALA A 61 -9.86 17.56 7.09
CA ALA A 61 -8.57 17.98 7.61
C ALA A 61 -7.63 16.79 7.86
N GLN A 62 -8.15 15.63 8.27
CA GLN A 62 -7.40 14.38 8.38
C GLN A 62 -6.89 13.94 7.00
N ASP A 63 -7.74 13.98 5.98
CA ASP A 63 -7.37 13.61 4.61
C ASP A 63 -6.27 14.54 4.07
N ALA A 64 -6.44 15.87 4.20
CA ALA A 64 -5.44 16.85 3.77
C ALA A 64 -4.10 16.64 4.48
N LYS A 65 -4.12 16.36 5.79
CA LYS A 65 -2.90 16.09 6.56
C LYS A 65 -2.25 14.76 6.17
N SER A 66 -3.05 13.75 5.82
CA SER A 66 -2.54 12.47 5.31
C SER A 66 -1.83 12.64 3.96
N VAL A 67 -2.34 13.51 3.07
CA VAL A 67 -1.65 13.88 1.82
C VAL A 67 -0.30 14.54 2.12
N GLU A 68 -0.20 15.40 3.15
CA GLU A 68 1.08 15.97 3.58
C GLU A 68 2.07 14.89 4.06
N VAL A 69 1.60 13.87 4.80
CA VAL A 69 2.45 12.75 5.23
C VAL A 69 2.99 12.00 4.02
N ILE A 70 2.12 11.57 3.10
CA ILE A 70 2.53 10.85 1.88
C ILE A 70 3.53 11.68 1.09
N SER A 71 3.23 12.97 0.89
CA SER A 71 4.13 13.89 0.19
C SER A 71 5.49 14.02 0.88
N GLY A 72 5.50 14.24 2.19
CA GLY A 72 6.72 14.43 2.97
C GLY A 72 7.60 13.19 2.98
N VAL A 73 7.03 12.01 3.20
CA VAL A 73 7.76 10.73 3.11
C VAL A 73 8.39 10.57 1.73
N LEU A 74 7.62 10.80 0.64
CA LEU A 74 8.11 10.69 -0.73
C LEU A 74 9.06 11.83 -1.15
N ASP A 75 9.23 12.87 -0.33
CA ASP A 75 10.28 13.88 -0.51
C ASP A 75 11.59 13.48 0.20
N TYR A 76 11.50 12.70 1.29
CA TYR A 76 12.65 12.15 1.99
C TYR A 76 13.18 10.87 1.35
N GLU A 77 12.30 10.05 0.80
CA GLU A 77 12.57 8.73 0.23
C GLU A 77 12.27 8.73 -1.27
N LEU A 78 13.10 8.05 -2.06
CA LEU A 78 12.95 7.98 -3.52
C LEU A 78 12.68 6.52 -3.95
N PRO A 79 11.48 5.99 -3.65
CA PRO A 79 11.19 4.58 -3.89
C PRO A 79 11.06 4.27 -5.39
N ASP A 80 11.37 3.02 -5.75
CA ASP A 80 11.12 2.48 -7.10
C ASP A 80 9.66 2.00 -7.26
N LEU A 81 8.96 1.74 -6.15
CA LEU A 81 7.56 1.36 -6.07
C LEU A 81 6.94 1.88 -4.78
N VAL A 82 5.73 2.46 -4.87
CA VAL A 82 4.89 2.71 -3.69
C VAL A 82 3.91 1.56 -3.51
N VAL A 83 3.76 1.04 -2.28
CA VAL A 83 2.74 0.05 -1.92
C VAL A 83 1.76 0.70 -0.96
N LEU A 84 0.47 0.63 -1.29
CA LEU A 84 -0.64 1.07 -0.44
C LEU A 84 -1.28 -0.19 0.17
N ASN A 85 -0.96 -0.50 1.43
CA ASN A 85 -1.17 -1.84 2.00
C ASN A 85 -2.45 -1.94 2.86
N GLY A 86 -3.59 -1.68 2.24
CA GLY A 86 -4.92 -1.82 2.82
C GLY A 86 -5.33 -0.70 3.79
N ASP A 87 -6.63 -0.69 4.07
CA ASP A 87 -7.36 0.38 4.75
C ASP A 87 -7.03 1.76 4.16
N LEU A 88 -7.13 1.82 2.84
CA LEU A 88 -6.91 3.04 2.06
C LEU A 88 -7.99 4.07 2.41
N ILE A 89 -9.24 3.60 2.47
CA ILE A 89 -10.43 4.41 2.68
C ILE A 89 -11.18 3.87 3.89
N ASN A 90 -11.66 4.78 4.73
CA ASN A 90 -12.56 4.47 5.83
C ASN A 90 -14.00 4.27 5.32
N GLY A 91 -14.30 3.09 4.78
CA GLY A 91 -15.57 2.78 4.14
C GLY A 91 -16.81 3.10 4.99
N ASP A 92 -16.72 2.99 6.32
CA ASP A 92 -17.81 3.22 7.28
C ASP A 92 -18.41 4.63 7.23
N SER A 93 -17.63 5.61 6.80
CA SER A 93 -18.03 7.03 6.80
C SER A 93 -18.32 7.59 5.41
N THR A 94 -18.13 6.78 4.36
CA THR A 94 -18.30 7.23 2.98
C THR A 94 -19.74 7.05 2.47
N PHE A 95 -20.07 7.71 1.36
CA PHE A 95 -21.35 7.56 0.69
C PHE A 95 -21.19 6.90 -0.67
N LYS A 96 -22.22 6.18 -1.12
CA LYS A 96 -22.24 5.44 -2.41
C LYS A 96 -21.75 6.25 -3.62
N HIS A 97 -21.98 7.57 -3.64
CA HIS A 97 -21.69 8.41 -4.81
C HIS A 97 -20.26 8.96 -4.84
N ASN A 98 -19.48 8.82 -3.76
CA ASN A 98 -18.14 9.40 -3.65
C ASN A 98 -17.12 8.50 -2.96
N SER A 99 -17.49 7.30 -2.50
CA SER A 99 -16.64 6.43 -1.70
C SER A 99 -15.27 6.17 -2.33
N THR A 100 -15.22 5.91 -3.64
CA THR A 100 -13.96 5.64 -4.35
C THR A 100 -13.17 6.90 -4.72
N HIS A 101 -13.75 8.10 -4.66
CA HIS A 101 -13.07 9.33 -5.07
C HIS A 101 -11.88 9.71 -4.18
N TYR A 102 -11.81 9.17 -2.95
CA TYR A 102 -10.67 9.39 -2.06
C TYR A 102 -9.37 8.77 -2.59
N ILE A 103 -9.44 7.78 -3.49
CA ILE A 103 -8.26 7.27 -4.22
C ILE A 103 -7.52 8.42 -4.91
N ASP A 104 -8.24 9.37 -5.50
CA ASP A 104 -7.63 10.51 -6.20
C ASP A 104 -6.71 11.33 -5.29
N GLN A 105 -7.12 11.53 -4.03
CA GLN A 105 -6.33 12.28 -3.05
C GLN A 105 -5.11 11.48 -2.61
N ILE A 106 -5.28 10.17 -2.38
CA ILE A 106 -4.21 9.25 -1.98
C ILE A 106 -3.10 9.21 -3.04
N VAL A 107 -3.48 9.08 -4.32
CA VAL A 107 -2.52 8.87 -5.40
C VAL A 107 -1.96 10.16 -6.00
N ALA A 108 -2.59 11.32 -5.74
CA ALA A 108 -2.11 12.62 -6.23
C ALA A 108 -0.61 12.86 -5.97
N PRO A 109 -0.08 12.75 -4.73
CA PRO A 109 1.35 12.97 -4.48
C PRO A 109 2.27 11.93 -5.14
N ILE A 110 1.77 10.73 -5.41
CA ILE A 110 2.50 9.66 -6.10
C ILE A 110 2.63 10.00 -7.59
N ILE A 111 1.53 10.42 -8.21
CA ILE A 111 1.46 10.78 -9.63
C ILE A 111 2.29 12.03 -9.93
N GLU A 112 2.24 13.03 -9.05
CA GLU A 112 3.05 14.26 -9.18
C GLU A 112 4.55 13.96 -9.26
N ARG A 113 5.00 12.90 -8.60
CA ARG A 113 6.39 12.42 -8.60
C ARG A 113 6.68 11.41 -9.71
N ASN A 114 5.70 11.12 -10.59
CA ASN A 114 5.78 10.13 -11.65
C ASN A 114 6.22 8.74 -11.13
N LEU A 115 5.76 8.40 -9.92
CA LEU A 115 6.02 7.11 -9.30
C LEU A 115 4.95 6.10 -9.72
N THR A 116 5.34 4.84 -9.71
CA THR A 116 4.43 3.72 -9.95
C THR A 116 4.07 3.08 -8.63
N TRP A 117 2.88 2.50 -8.56
CA TRP A 117 2.32 2.06 -7.30
C TRP A 117 1.44 0.82 -7.45
N ALA A 118 1.23 0.13 -6.34
CA ALA A 118 0.47 -1.10 -6.21
C ALA A 118 -0.28 -1.07 -4.88
N SER A 119 -1.39 -1.79 -4.75
CA SER A 119 -2.19 -1.83 -3.53
C SER A 119 -2.60 -3.24 -3.12
N THR A 120 -2.85 -3.40 -1.83
CA THR A 120 -3.75 -4.41 -1.25
C THR A 120 -4.93 -3.68 -0.62
N TYR A 121 -5.99 -4.41 -0.28
CA TYR A 121 -7.16 -3.86 0.39
C TYR A 121 -7.32 -4.43 1.78
N GLY A 122 -7.90 -3.62 2.66
CA GLY A 122 -8.21 -4.00 4.03
C GLY A 122 -9.70 -4.15 4.29
N ASN A 123 -10.04 -4.37 5.56
CA ASN A 123 -11.42 -4.55 5.99
C ASN A 123 -12.23 -3.24 5.93
N HIS A 124 -11.62 -2.06 5.94
CA HIS A 124 -12.34 -0.79 5.76
C HIS A 124 -12.56 -0.42 4.28
N ASP A 125 -11.79 -1.01 3.38
CA ASP A 125 -11.96 -0.86 1.93
C ASP A 125 -13.18 -1.64 1.40
N HIS A 126 -13.76 -2.50 2.26
CA HIS A 126 -14.98 -3.28 2.02
C HIS A 126 -16.06 -2.90 3.03
N ASN A 127 -17.06 -2.14 2.59
CA ASN A 127 -18.14 -1.71 3.48
C ASN A 127 -19.47 -1.56 2.74
N TYR A 128 -20.51 -1.13 3.46
CA TYR A 128 -21.87 -1.06 2.93
C TYR A 128 -21.99 -0.22 1.64
N TYR A 129 -21.14 0.79 1.44
CA TYR A 129 -21.13 1.69 0.28
C TYR A 129 -19.84 1.70 -0.56
N ILE A 130 -18.91 0.77 -0.30
CA ILE A 130 -17.63 0.68 -1.00
C ILE A 130 -17.24 -0.79 -1.22
N THR A 131 -16.68 -1.10 -2.39
CA THR A 131 -16.18 -2.44 -2.71
C THR A 131 -14.75 -2.34 -3.21
N GLY A 132 -13.96 -3.39 -3.02
CA GLY A 132 -12.63 -3.49 -3.59
C GLY A 132 -12.65 -3.34 -5.11
N GLU A 133 -13.66 -3.88 -5.81
CA GLU A 133 -13.77 -3.73 -7.28
C GLU A 133 -13.93 -2.27 -7.69
N GLY A 134 -14.76 -1.51 -6.96
CA GLY A 134 -14.93 -0.09 -7.20
C GLY A 134 -13.64 0.70 -6.95
N ILE A 135 -12.87 0.31 -5.93
CA ILE A 135 -11.53 0.87 -5.70
C ILE A 135 -10.62 0.52 -6.87
N LEU A 136 -10.50 -0.75 -7.25
CA LEU A 136 -9.65 -1.22 -8.35
C LEU A 136 -9.99 -0.51 -9.68
N GLU A 137 -11.27 -0.37 -10.01
CA GLU A 137 -11.71 0.37 -11.18
C GLU A 137 -11.27 1.83 -11.15
N ARG A 138 -11.34 2.48 -9.97
CA ARG A 138 -10.91 3.87 -9.79
C ARG A 138 -9.40 4.01 -9.87
N GLU A 139 -8.65 3.08 -9.28
CA GLU A 139 -7.19 3.04 -9.36
C GLU A 139 -6.70 3.01 -10.82
N GLN A 140 -7.36 2.22 -11.68
CA GLN A 140 -7.02 2.11 -13.09
C GLN A 140 -7.27 3.38 -13.91
N MET A 141 -7.98 4.37 -13.36
CA MET A 141 -8.14 5.68 -13.99
C MET A 141 -6.88 6.55 -13.89
N TRP A 142 -5.91 6.17 -13.06
CA TRP A 142 -4.71 6.93 -12.75
C TRP A 142 -3.43 6.26 -13.29
N PRO A 143 -2.44 7.02 -13.80
CA PRO A 143 -1.24 6.45 -14.36
C PRO A 143 -0.39 5.79 -13.28
N GLY A 144 0.31 4.71 -13.67
CA GLY A 144 1.29 4.06 -12.81
C GLY A 144 0.68 3.04 -11.84
N ALA A 145 -0.64 2.82 -11.86
CA ALA A 145 -1.31 1.79 -11.08
C ALA A 145 -0.93 0.39 -11.61
N ARG A 146 -0.44 -0.48 -10.72
CA ARG A 146 -0.02 -1.85 -11.05
C ARG A 146 -0.91 -2.93 -10.44
N THR A 147 -1.88 -2.54 -9.62
CA THR A 147 -2.83 -3.45 -8.94
C THR A 147 -3.62 -4.25 -9.97
N LYS A 148 -3.79 -5.55 -9.69
CA LYS A 148 -4.45 -6.50 -10.60
C LYS A 148 -5.33 -7.46 -9.81
N SER A 149 -6.22 -8.13 -10.54
CA SER A 149 -6.96 -9.30 -10.07
C SER A 149 -6.57 -10.49 -10.95
N MET A 150 -5.86 -11.46 -10.40
CA MET A 150 -5.35 -12.64 -11.13
C MET A 150 -5.98 -13.97 -10.69
N VAL A 151 -6.91 -13.93 -9.73
CA VAL A 151 -7.64 -15.10 -9.25
C VAL A 151 -9.10 -14.91 -9.63
N ASP A 152 -9.65 -15.85 -10.41
CA ASP A 152 -11.03 -15.83 -10.90
C ASP A 152 -11.85 -16.81 -10.05
N ASP A 153 -12.22 -16.36 -8.85
CA ASP A 153 -13.07 -17.08 -7.90
C ASP A 153 -13.88 -16.06 -7.10
N ASP A 154 -15.16 -16.32 -6.86
CA ASP A 154 -16.06 -15.38 -6.19
C ASP A 154 -15.62 -15.13 -4.73
N ASP A 155 -14.97 -16.10 -4.09
CA ASP A 155 -14.55 -16.03 -2.68
C ASP A 155 -13.12 -15.47 -2.52
N ALA A 156 -12.37 -15.27 -3.60
CA ALA A 156 -10.96 -14.86 -3.55
C ALA A 156 -10.72 -13.44 -3.01
N GLY A 157 -11.75 -12.60 -2.93
CA GLY A 157 -11.61 -11.16 -2.77
C GLY A 157 -11.22 -10.48 -4.09
N THR A 158 -10.92 -9.18 -4.04
CA THR A 158 -10.76 -8.40 -5.26
C THR A 158 -9.36 -8.50 -5.88
N SER A 159 -8.29 -8.37 -5.08
CA SER A 159 -6.95 -8.08 -5.61
C SER A 159 -5.86 -9.06 -5.15
N ASN A 160 -5.74 -10.16 -5.89
CA ASN A 160 -4.68 -11.16 -5.69
C ASN A 160 -3.78 -11.22 -6.93
N TYR A 161 -2.49 -10.89 -6.78
CA TYR A 161 -1.58 -10.77 -7.92
C TYR A 161 -0.10 -10.79 -7.53
N TYR A 162 0.78 -10.81 -8.53
CA TYR A 162 2.21 -10.63 -8.33
C TYR A 162 2.83 -9.67 -9.35
N LEU A 163 3.92 -9.02 -8.94
CA LEU A 163 4.73 -8.14 -9.77
C LEU A 163 6.20 -8.64 -9.85
N PRO A 164 6.72 -8.94 -11.04
CA PRO A 164 8.12 -9.30 -11.20
C PRO A 164 9.03 -8.06 -11.26
N VAL A 165 10.15 -8.12 -10.53
CA VAL A 165 11.23 -7.12 -10.58
C VAL A 165 12.45 -7.74 -11.26
N TYR A 166 12.99 -7.05 -12.26
CA TYR A 166 14.06 -7.54 -13.11
C TYR A 166 15.40 -6.87 -12.84
N ALA A 167 16.49 -7.47 -13.32
CA ALA A 167 17.79 -6.84 -13.38
C ALA A 167 17.74 -5.48 -14.11
N SER A 168 18.58 -4.54 -13.68
CA SER A 168 18.69 -3.20 -14.29
C SER A 168 18.98 -3.24 -15.80
N ASN A 169 19.75 -4.24 -16.25
CA ASN A 169 20.13 -4.44 -17.65
C ASN A 169 19.10 -5.22 -18.49
N CYS A 170 17.96 -5.63 -17.91
CA CYS A 170 16.94 -6.37 -18.65
C CYS A 170 16.27 -5.48 -19.71
N THR A 171 16.48 -5.79 -20.99
CA THR A 171 15.90 -5.02 -22.11
C THR A 171 14.63 -5.63 -22.69
N ASN A 172 14.38 -6.91 -22.44
CA ASN A 172 13.19 -7.63 -22.90
C ASN A 172 12.78 -8.66 -21.84
N THR A 173 11.69 -8.38 -21.12
CA THR A 173 11.19 -9.22 -20.01
C THR A 173 10.85 -10.65 -20.43
N ASN A 174 10.52 -10.90 -21.69
CA ASN A 174 10.29 -12.26 -22.21
C ASN A 174 11.56 -13.12 -22.27
N LYS A 175 12.74 -12.50 -22.14
CA LYS A 175 14.04 -13.17 -22.17
C LYS A 175 14.83 -13.05 -20.86
N CYS A 176 14.27 -12.36 -19.87
CA CYS A 176 14.89 -12.17 -18.57
C CYS A 176 14.20 -13.04 -17.53
N THR A 177 14.99 -13.56 -16.59
CA THR A 177 14.47 -14.13 -15.35
C THR A 177 14.28 -12.98 -14.35
N PRO A 178 13.10 -12.84 -13.70
CA PRO A 178 12.94 -11.92 -12.59
C PRO A 178 13.92 -12.25 -11.46
N GLU A 179 14.38 -11.23 -10.75
CA GLU A 179 15.27 -11.38 -9.61
C GLU A 179 14.55 -11.30 -8.27
N LEU A 180 13.38 -10.67 -8.25
CA LEU A 180 12.49 -10.58 -7.09
C LEU A 180 11.03 -10.68 -7.57
N LEU A 181 10.18 -11.35 -6.79
CA LEU A 181 8.73 -11.31 -6.94
C LEU A 181 8.10 -10.54 -5.77
N LEU A 182 7.09 -9.72 -6.06
CA LEU A 182 6.26 -9.07 -5.06
C LEU A 182 4.87 -9.70 -5.15
N TRP A 183 4.41 -10.35 -4.09
CA TRP A 183 3.09 -10.97 -4.01
C TRP A 183 2.14 -10.10 -3.21
N PHE A 184 0.91 -9.96 -3.67
CA PHE A 184 -0.13 -9.15 -3.06
C PHE A 184 -1.35 -10.03 -2.85
N PHE A 185 -1.84 -10.06 -1.62
CA PHE A 185 -2.93 -10.93 -1.20
C PHE A 185 -4.06 -10.10 -0.58
N ASP A 186 -5.29 -10.49 -0.91
CA ASP A 186 -6.50 -9.92 -0.36
C ASP A 186 -6.96 -10.75 0.83
N SER A 187 -6.81 -10.20 2.03
CA SER A 187 -7.30 -10.81 3.26
C SER A 187 -8.80 -10.60 3.49
N ARG A 188 -9.48 -9.88 2.59
CA ARG A 188 -10.91 -9.53 2.70
C ARG A 188 -11.20 -8.76 3.99
N GLY A 189 -12.26 -9.13 4.70
CA GLY A 189 -12.77 -8.48 5.90
C GLY A 189 -13.79 -7.39 5.60
N GLY A 190 -14.35 -6.79 6.64
CA GLY A 190 -15.36 -5.74 6.50
C GLY A 190 -16.75 -6.31 6.19
N ARG A 191 -17.45 -5.70 5.24
CA ARG A 191 -18.84 -6.07 4.87
C ARG A 191 -19.02 -6.19 3.36
N TYR A 192 -19.86 -7.13 2.93
CA TYR A 192 -20.31 -7.18 1.54
C TYR A 192 -21.13 -5.92 1.22
N TYR A 193 -21.12 -5.51 -0.06
CA TYR A 193 -21.87 -4.35 -0.52
C TYR A 193 -23.36 -4.50 -0.21
N GLU A 194 -23.93 -3.53 0.50
CA GLU A 194 -25.31 -3.60 1.02
C GLU A 194 -25.65 -4.93 1.76
N GLY A 195 -24.65 -5.57 2.38
CA GLY A 195 -24.73 -6.94 2.92
C GLY A 195 -24.14 -7.16 4.32
N ASP A 196 -23.94 -8.44 4.63
CA ASP A 196 -23.43 -8.92 5.93
C ASP A 196 -21.90 -8.84 6.04
N ASP A 197 -21.35 -9.20 7.20
CA ASP A 197 -19.91 -9.23 7.46
C ASP A 197 -19.21 -10.23 6.51
N GLN A 198 -18.04 -9.86 5.97
CA GLN A 198 -17.22 -10.75 5.15
C GLN A 198 -16.23 -11.56 5.99
N GLU A 199 -15.82 -12.69 5.45
CA GLU A 199 -14.65 -13.45 5.86
C GLU A 199 -13.39 -12.56 5.87
N ASN A 200 -12.50 -12.74 6.83
CA ASN A 200 -11.32 -11.89 7.07
C ASN A 200 -10.00 -12.70 7.02
N TRP A 201 -9.84 -13.54 6.00
CA TRP A 201 -8.60 -14.27 5.72
C TRP A 201 -8.38 -14.41 4.22
N VAL A 202 -7.15 -14.68 3.79
CA VAL A 202 -6.86 -15.08 2.40
C VAL A 202 -7.50 -16.45 2.10
N ASP A 203 -8.33 -16.50 1.06
CA ASP A 203 -9.11 -17.68 0.70
C ASP A 203 -8.28 -18.87 0.17
N GLU A 204 -8.79 -20.09 0.30
CA GLU A 204 -8.12 -21.31 -0.20
C GLU A 204 -7.94 -21.31 -1.73
N SER A 205 -8.84 -20.67 -2.48
CA SER A 205 -8.71 -20.48 -3.93
C SER A 205 -7.44 -19.68 -4.27
N VAL A 206 -7.16 -18.62 -3.52
CA VAL A 206 -5.95 -17.80 -3.64
C VAL A 206 -4.71 -18.60 -3.26
N VAL A 207 -4.79 -19.42 -2.20
CA VAL A 207 -3.69 -20.30 -1.79
C VAL A 207 -3.36 -21.32 -2.88
N THR A 208 -4.38 -21.90 -3.52
CA THR A 208 -4.21 -22.81 -4.65
C THR A 208 -3.50 -22.11 -5.82
N TRP A 209 -3.99 -20.93 -6.21
CA TRP A 209 -3.37 -20.10 -7.24
C TRP A 209 -1.91 -19.75 -6.92
N PHE A 210 -1.61 -19.40 -5.67
CA PHE A 210 -0.28 -19.03 -5.23
C PHE A 210 0.71 -20.19 -5.40
N ASN A 211 0.33 -21.39 -4.95
CA ASN A 211 1.13 -22.61 -5.09
C ASN A 211 1.38 -22.98 -6.55
N GLU A 212 0.33 -22.97 -7.38
CA GLU A 212 0.41 -23.31 -8.80
C GLU A 212 1.26 -22.29 -9.56
N THR A 213 0.99 -21.00 -9.37
CA THR A 213 1.71 -19.91 -10.02
C THR A 213 3.18 -19.90 -9.62
N ASN A 214 3.51 -20.11 -8.34
CA ASN A 214 4.91 -20.22 -7.92
C ASN A 214 5.61 -21.39 -8.60
N THR A 215 4.97 -22.57 -8.62
CA THR A 215 5.49 -23.78 -9.28
C THR A 215 5.75 -23.53 -10.77
N GLU A 216 4.82 -22.87 -11.47
CA GLU A 216 4.97 -22.50 -12.87
C GLU A 216 6.14 -21.54 -13.10
N LEU A 217 6.29 -20.52 -12.25
CA LEU A 217 7.38 -19.55 -12.34
C LEU A 217 8.74 -20.23 -12.10
N VAL A 218 8.84 -21.07 -11.07
CA VAL A 218 10.07 -21.84 -10.78
C VAL A 218 10.43 -22.74 -11.95
N ASN A 219 9.46 -23.45 -12.53
CA ASN A 219 9.68 -24.31 -13.68
C ASN A 219 10.06 -23.53 -14.94
N LYS A 220 9.38 -22.42 -15.20
CA LYS A 220 9.63 -21.55 -16.37
C LYS A 220 11.04 -20.98 -16.37
N TYR A 221 11.54 -20.55 -15.20
CA TYR A 221 12.85 -19.91 -15.08
C TYR A 221 13.95 -20.85 -14.57
N ASN A 222 13.60 -22.08 -14.19
CA ASN A 222 14.48 -23.05 -13.54
C ASN A 222 15.24 -22.45 -12.34
N LYS A 223 14.52 -21.65 -11.53
CA LYS A 223 15.09 -20.87 -10.43
C LYS A 223 14.00 -20.57 -9.40
N VAL A 224 14.31 -20.79 -8.12
CA VAL A 224 13.55 -20.19 -7.01
C VAL A 224 13.85 -18.70 -6.99
N ILE A 225 12.83 -17.87 -7.19
CA ILE A 225 12.98 -16.42 -7.20
C ILE A 225 12.66 -15.91 -5.79
N PRO A 226 13.58 -15.17 -5.14
CA PRO A 226 13.30 -14.49 -3.88
C PRO A 226 12.05 -13.62 -3.97
N ALA A 227 11.33 -13.45 -2.86
CA ALA A 227 10.02 -12.81 -2.88
C ALA A 227 9.67 -12.09 -1.58
N LEU A 228 8.89 -11.03 -1.70
CA LEU A 228 8.21 -10.34 -0.60
C LEU A 228 6.71 -10.49 -0.80
N ALA A 229 5.97 -10.56 0.31
CA ALA A 229 4.52 -10.69 0.31
C ALA A 229 3.89 -9.53 1.08
N PHE A 230 2.75 -9.05 0.59
CA PHE A 230 1.94 -7.99 1.16
C PHE A 230 0.52 -8.50 1.36
N VAL A 231 -0.04 -8.27 2.54
CA VAL A 231 -1.42 -8.57 2.93
C VAL A 231 -1.84 -7.51 3.93
N HIS A 232 -3.12 -7.22 4.10
CA HIS A 232 -3.52 -6.21 5.06
C HIS A 232 -3.60 -6.77 6.49
N ILE A 233 -4.41 -7.83 6.71
CA ILE A 233 -4.63 -8.42 8.04
C ILE A 233 -3.51 -9.42 8.38
N PRO A 234 -2.88 -9.34 9.56
CA PRO A 234 -1.80 -10.24 9.97
C PRO A 234 -2.27 -11.69 10.18
N ILE A 235 -1.40 -12.66 9.90
CA ILE A 235 -1.66 -14.08 10.19
C ILE A 235 -1.64 -14.38 11.71
N ASN A 236 -2.29 -15.47 12.13
CA ASN A 236 -2.41 -15.89 13.52
C ASN A 236 -1.06 -16.14 14.23
N ALA A 237 0.01 -16.47 13.48
CA ALA A 237 1.35 -16.56 14.04
C ALA A 237 1.81 -15.25 14.71
N THR A 238 1.41 -14.10 14.14
CA THR A 238 1.73 -12.76 14.67
C THR A 238 1.09 -12.52 16.04
N MET A 239 -0.16 -12.96 16.23
CA MET A 239 -0.85 -12.91 17.52
C MET A 239 -0.16 -13.75 18.59
N SER A 240 0.23 -14.99 18.25
CA SER A 240 0.96 -15.87 19.16
C SER A 240 2.33 -15.30 19.53
N ILE A 241 3.05 -14.70 18.58
CA ILE A 241 4.31 -13.99 18.85
C ILE A 241 4.08 -12.86 19.85
N GLN A 242 3.09 -12.00 19.63
CA GLN A 242 2.87 -10.83 20.47
C GLN A 242 2.44 -11.21 21.90
N THR A 243 1.58 -12.23 22.04
CA THR A 243 0.93 -12.56 23.32
C THR A 243 1.64 -13.66 24.11
N GLU A 244 2.25 -14.65 23.45
CA GLU A 244 2.83 -15.83 24.11
C GLU A 244 4.37 -15.79 24.15
N VAL A 245 5.02 -15.13 23.18
CA VAL A 245 6.49 -14.99 23.13
C VAL A 245 6.94 -13.63 23.69
N GLY A 246 6.29 -12.56 23.22
CA GLY A 246 6.60 -11.17 23.56
C GLY A 246 7.54 -10.50 22.56
N ILE A 247 7.40 -9.18 22.47
CA ILE A 247 8.23 -8.29 21.64
C ILE A 247 9.21 -7.55 22.55
N ASP A 248 10.49 -7.64 22.25
CA ASP A 248 11.55 -6.91 22.97
C ASP A 248 11.95 -5.69 22.13
N GLU A 249 11.74 -4.49 22.67
CA GLU A 249 11.98 -3.22 21.98
C GLU A 249 13.43 -3.03 21.49
N HIS A 250 14.39 -3.78 22.04
CA HIS A 250 15.78 -3.75 21.65
C HIS A 250 16.18 -4.88 20.69
N LYS A 251 15.31 -5.86 20.43
CA LYS A 251 15.56 -6.94 19.44
C LYS A 251 14.64 -6.83 18.23
N GLN A 252 13.41 -6.37 18.46
CA GLN A 252 12.38 -6.09 17.47
C GLN A 252 11.93 -4.63 17.63
N PRO A 253 12.79 -3.66 17.26
CA PRO A 253 12.46 -2.25 17.47
C PRO A 253 11.21 -1.87 16.68
N GLY A 254 10.24 -1.30 17.37
CA GLY A 254 8.92 -0.95 16.85
C GLY A 254 7.95 -0.72 18.00
N LEU A 255 6.88 -0.01 17.71
CA LEU A 255 5.76 0.18 18.63
C LEU A 255 5.03 -1.15 18.78
N ASN A 256 4.57 -1.47 20.00
CA ASN A 256 3.78 -2.68 20.31
C ASN A 256 2.62 -2.33 21.25
N TYR A 257 1.76 -1.42 20.82
CA TYR A 257 0.72 -0.82 21.67
C TYR A 257 -0.69 -1.30 21.37
N ASP A 258 -0.84 -2.28 20.48
CA ASP A 258 -2.14 -2.89 20.17
C ASP A 258 -2.15 -4.41 20.42
N PRO A 259 -2.12 -4.83 21.71
CA PRO A 259 -2.32 -6.24 22.05
C PRO A 259 -3.77 -6.54 22.49
N PRO A 260 -4.34 -7.69 22.09
CA PRO A 260 -3.77 -8.65 21.14
C PRO A 260 -3.90 -8.14 19.68
N VAL A 261 -2.99 -8.60 18.82
CA VAL A 261 -3.11 -8.51 17.35
C VAL A 261 -4.49 -8.98 16.90
N ALA A 262 -5.15 -8.21 16.01
CA ALA A 262 -6.35 -8.65 15.32
C ALA A 262 -5.98 -9.48 14.08
N GLN A 263 -5.85 -10.80 14.26
CA GLN A 263 -5.39 -11.70 13.20
C GLN A 263 -6.49 -12.12 12.20
N GLN A 264 -6.05 -12.67 11.07
CA GLN A 264 -6.94 -13.32 10.10
C GLN A 264 -7.77 -14.44 10.75
N GLY A 265 -9.06 -14.50 10.39
CA GLY A 265 -10.01 -15.45 10.97
C GLY A 265 -10.49 -15.10 12.38
N GLU A 266 -10.15 -13.92 12.92
CA GLU A 266 -10.68 -13.48 14.21
C GLU A 266 -12.23 -13.43 14.19
N GLY A 267 -12.85 -14.04 15.20
CA GLY A 267 -14.30 -14.11 15.37
C GLY A 267 -15.00 -15.18 14.52
N TRP A 268 -14.23 -16.01 13.80
CA TRP A 268 -14.75 -17.10 12.97
C TRP A 268 -14.39 -18.46 13.55
N CYS A 269 -15.36 -19.37 13.55
CA CYS A 269 -15.17 -20.74 13.99
C CYS A 269 -14.73 -21.70 12.88
N ALA A 270 -14.17 -22.84 13.29
CA ALA A 270 -13.70 -23.90 12.39
C ALA A 270 -14.80 -24.48 11.47
N ASN A 271 -16.08 -24.29 11.81
CA ASN A 271 -17.23 -24.67 10.99
C ASN A 271 -17.68 -23.57 10.00
N GLY A 272 -16.94 -22.45 9.92
CA GLY A 272 -17.26 -21.30 9.07
C GLY A 272 -18.31 -20.35 9.64
N THR A 273 -18.78 -20.50 10.88
CA THR A 273 -19.74 -19.56 11.48
C THR A 273 -19.04 -18.43 12.23
N ARG A 274 -19.56 -17.21 12.10
CA ARG A 274 -19.13 -16.06 12.90
C ARG A 274 -19.73 -16.11 14.32
N ASP A 275 -18.88 -16.11 15.34
CA ASP A 275 -19.28 -16.06 16.76
C ASP A 275 -18.16 -15.41 17.60
N THR A 276 -18.23 -14.09 17.77
CA THR A 276 -17.24 -13.31 18.50
C THR A 276 -17.26 -13.55 20.01
N ASP A 277 -18.33 -14.14 20.55
CA ASP A 277 -18.52 -14.29 21.99
C ASP A 277 -17.96 -15.62 22.52
N ASN A 278 -18.05 -16.70 21.73
CA ASN A 278 -17.64 -18.04 22.17
C ASN A 278 -16.45 -18.60 21.39
N CYS A 279 -15.98 -17.91 20.35
CA CYS A 279 -15.07 -18.47 19.36
C CYS A 279 -14.17 -17.41 18.75
N HIS A 280 -13.00 -17.22 19.35
CA HIS A 280 -12.08 -16.17 18.93
C HIS A 280 -11.36 -16.48 17.61
N TYR A 281 -11.09 -17.75 17.31
CA TYR A 281 -10.35 -18.16 16.13
C TYR A 281 -10.59 -19.64 15.79
N GLY A 282 -10.70 -19.96 14.50
CA GLY A 282 -11.10 -21.28 14.02
C GLY A 282 -10.10 -21.97 13.10
N GLY A 283 -8.94 -21.36 12.80
CA GLY A 283 -7.92 -21.98 11.96
C GLY A 283 -7.99 -21.62 10.47
N GLN A 284 -8.74 -20.59 10.09
CA GLN A 284 -9.08 -20.30 8.69
C GLN A 284 -7.87 -19.88 7.85
N ASP A 285 -6.90 -19.19 8.45
CA ASP A 285 -5.69 -18.73 7.75
C ASP A 285 -4.58 -19.80 7.66
N LYS A 286 -4.81 -20.99 8.21
CA LYS A 286 -3.82 -22.06 8.25
C LYS A 286 -3.30 -22.43 6.84
N PRO A 287 -4.14 -22.63 5.80
CA PRO A 287 -3.64 -22.94 4.46
C PRO A 287 -2.72 -21.86 3.90
N PHE A 288 -3.05 -20.59 4.12
CA PHE A 288 -2.22 -19.45 3.70
C PHE A 288 -0.91 -19.40 4.48
N THR A 289 -0.95 -19.58 5.80
CA THR A 289 0.23 -19.65 6.66
C THR A 289 1.17 -20.78 6.25
N GLU A 290 0.62 -21.97 5.95
CA GLU A 290 1.40 -23.11 5.44
C GLU A 290 2.05 -22.78 4.09
N ALA A 291 1.32 -22.16 3.16
CA ALA A 291 1.87 -21.78 1.86
C ALA A 291 3.04 -20.80 1.99
N LEU A 292 2.94 -19.80 2.87
CA LEU A 292 4.00 -18.81 3.11
C LEU A 292 5.31 -19.43 3.59
N VAL A 293 5.27 -20.47 4.40
CA VAL A 293 6.48 -21.12 4.95
C VAL A 293 6.96 -22.32 4.13
N THR A 294 6.12 -22.88 3.26
CA THR A 294 6.51 -24.02 2.40
C THR A 294 6.97 -23.59 1.01
N ILE A 295 6.42 -22.52 0.46
CA ILE A 295 6.87 -21.96 -0.82
C ILE A 295 8.28 -21.36 -0.63
N PRO A 296 9.29 -21.87 -1.37
CA PRO A 296 10.64 -21.40 -1.18
C PRO A 296 10.82 -19.99 -1.74
N GLY A 297 11.60 -19.18 -1.01
CA GLY A 297 12.01 -17.86 -1.49
C GLY A 297 11.23 -16.70 -0.90
N ILE A 298 10.13 -16.93 -0.17
CA ILE A 298 9.45 -15.88 0.60
C ILE A 298 10.39 -15.42 1.73
N ILE A 299 10.75 -14.14 1.71
CA ILE A 299 11.65 -13.50 2.68
C ILE A 299 10.85 -12.91 3.84
N GLY A 300 9.73 -12.25 3.53
CA GLY A 300 8.89 -11.60 4.54
C GLY A 300 7.48 -11.35 4.05
N LEU A 301 6.58 -11.27 5.02
CA LEU A 301 5.18 -10.86 4.91
C LEU A 301 5.01 -9.50 5.61
N PHE A 302 4.49 -8.52 4.89
CA PHE A 302 4.28 -7.16 5.36
C PHE A 302 2.78 -6.86 5.44
N PHE A 303 2.34 -6.31 6.57
CA PHE A 303 0.93 -6.06 6.88
C PHE A 303 0.68 -4.77 7.66
N GLY A 304 -0.58 -4.34 7.73
CA GLY A 304 -1.03 -3.13 8.44
C GLY A 304 -1.99 -3.53 9.56
N HIS A 305 -3.20 -2.96 9.53
CA HIS A 305 -4.37 -3.30 10.34
C HIS A 305 -4.32 -2.82 11.79
N ASP A 306 -3.29 -3.19 12.55
CA ASP A 306 -3.13 -2.74 13.93
C ASP A 306 -2.25 -1.49 13.99
N HIS A 307 -2.86 -0.31 14.18
CA HIS A 307 -2.18 0.98 14.00
C HIS A 307 -1.08 1.25 15.03
N GLY A 308 -1.14 0.57 16.19
CA GLY A 308 -0.18 0.72 17.29
C GLY A 308 1.03 -0.20 17.22
N ASN A 309 1.13 -1.02 16.17
CA ASN A 309 2.21 -2.00 16.00
C ASN A 309 3.09 -1.63 14.80
N THR A 310 4.41 -1.63 14.99
CA THR A 310 5.37 -1.27 13.91
C THR A 310 6.65 -2.11 13.92
N TRP A 311 6.65 -3.21 14.67
CA TRP A 311 7.78 -4.13 14.77
C TRP A 311 7.81 -5.15 13.62
N CYS A 312 8.98 -5.77 13.45
CA CYS A 312 9.16 -6.99 12.67
C CYS A 312 9.59 -8.14 13.59
N TYR A 313 9.27 -9.38 13.23
CA TYR A 313 9.73 -10.58 13.93
C TYR A 313 10.16 -11.67 12.95
N ARG A 314 11.33 -12.29 13.15
CA ARG A 314 11.74 -13.47 12.37
C ARG A 314 11.18 -14.75 12.98
N TRP A 315 10.20 -15.36 12.31
CA TRP A 315 9.54 -16.56 12.82
C TRP A 315 10.27 -17.84 12.37
N ASP A 316 10.99 -18.48 13.29
CA ASP A 316 11.77 -19.69 13.06
C ASP A 316 11.49 -20.72 14.17
N GLY A 317 10.82 -21.81 13.83
CA GLY A 317 10.37 -22.84 14.78
C GLY A 317 8.91 -22.72 15.23
N SER A 318 8.55 -23.52 16.23
CA SER A 318 7.17 -23.65 16.72
C SER A 318 6.71 -22.48 17.59
N LEU A 319 5.43 -22.13 17.51
CA LEU A 319 4.78 -21.13 18.36
C LEU A 319 3.61 -21.74 19.14
N PRO A 320 3.30 -21.27 20.35
CA PRO A 320 2.14 -21.75 21.11
C PRO A 320 0.83 -21.50 20.35
N GLY A 321 -0.02 -22.52 20.22
CA GLY A 321 -1.32 -22.39 19.55
C GLY A 321 -1.25 -22.26 18.02
N VAL A 322 -0.07 -22.37 17.42
CA VAL A 322 0.13 -22.36 15.96
C VAL A 322 0.62 -23.73 15.52
N GLU A 323 -0.14 -24.41 14.68
CA GLU A 323 0.20 -25.77 14.22
C GLU A 323 1.31 -25.79 13.15
N VAL A 324 1.49 -24.66 12.46
CA VAL A 324 2.52 -24.49 11.43
C VAL A 324 3.86 -24.16 12.09
N GLU A 325 4.96 -24.69 11.56
CA GLU A 325 6.32 -24.37 12.03
C GLU A 325 6.93 -23.26 11.17
N GLY A 326 7.51 -22.24 11.81
CA GLY A 326 8.19 -21.15 11.12
C GLY A 326 9.49 -21.61 10.47
N ASN A 327 9.86 -20.99 9.34
CA ASN A 327 11.05 -21.33 8.54
C ASN A 327 12.08 -20.19 8.45
N GLY A 328 11.96 -19.17 9.30
CA GLY A 328 12.69 -17.92 9.22
C GLY A 328 11.99 -16.81 8.44
N LEU A 329 10.69 -16.94 8.14
CA LEU A 329 9.87 -15.89 7.53
C LEU A 329 9.82 -14.65 8.43
N ASN A 330 10.07 -13.47 7.87
CA ASN A 330 9.92 -12.22 8.60
C ASN A 330 8.47 -11.74 8.54
N LEU A 331 7.86 -11.45 9.68
CA LEU A 331 6.52 -10.88 9.81
C LEU A 331 6.67 -9.42 10.24
N CYS A 332 6.14 -8.47 9.48
CA CYS A 332 6.43 -7.05 9.66
C CYS A 332 5.19 -6.17 9.55
N TYR A 333 4.90 -5.40 10.60
CA TYR A 333 3.93 -4.31 10.52
C TYR A 333 4.46 -3.13 9.73
N GLY A 334 3.60 -2.46 8.97
CA GLY A 334 3.84 -1.14 8.41
C GLY A 334 3.85 -0.04 9.48
N GLN A 335 3.77 1.21 9.03
CA GLN A 335 3.53 2.36 9.89
C GLN A 335 2.13 2.90 9.55
N HIS A 336 1.32 3.17 10.56
CA HIS A 336 0.06 3.88 10.37
C HIS A 336 0.32 5.24 9.71
N SER A 337 -0.21 5.41 8.50
CA SER A 337 0.24 6.46 7.57
C SER A 337 -0.68 7.67 7.54
N GLY A 338 -1.97 7.50 7.79
CA GLY A 338 -2.96 8.57 7.69
C GLY A 338 -3.38 9.14 9.02
N TYR A 339 -3.92 10.36 9.02
CA TYR A 339 -4.55 10.96 10.20
C TYR A 339 -6.00 10.46 10.42
N GLY A 340 -6.54 9.65 9.51
CA GLY A 340 -7.75 8.88 9.73
C GLY A 340 -7.49 7.65 10.62
N GLY A 341 -8.54 6.88 10.93
CA GLY A 341 -8.41 5.69 11.77
C GLY A 341 -8.25 6.04 13.25
N TYR A 342 -7.79 5.07 14.06
CA TYR A 342 -7.55 5.26 15.49
C TYR A 342 -6.06 5.45 15.80
N GLY A 343 -5.78 5.96 17.00
CA GLY A 343 -4.42 6.16 17.50
C GLY A 343 -3.78 7.49 17.11
N ASP A 344 -2.81 7.91 17.91
CA ASP A 344 -2.09 9.19 17.79
C ASP A 344 -0.58 9.01 17.54
N TRP A 345 -0.11 7.78 17.34
CA TRP A 345 1.30 7.49 17.01
C TRP A 345 1.76 8.27 15.79
N ILE A 346 2.98 8.80 15.82
CA ILE A 346 3.52 9.61 14.72
C ILE A 346 3.35 8.92 13.36
N ARG A 347 2.91 9.65 12.33
CA ARG A 347 2.64 9.05 11.03
C ARG A 347 3.92 8.84 10.25
N GLY A 348 3.88 7.95 9.25
CA GLY A 348 5.04 7.64 8.41
C GLY A 348 4.77 6.46 7.50
N ALA A 349 5.85 5.93 6.91
CA ALA A 349 5.80 4.74 6.06
C ALA A 349 6.94 3.79 6.40
N ARG A 350 6.75 2.50 6.11
CA ARG A 350 7.85 1.53 6.13
C ARG A 350 8.57 1.54 4.80
N GLU A 351 9.89 1.68 4.86
CA GLU A 351 10.77 1.53 3.71
C GLU A 351 11.37 0.13 3.69
N ILE A 352 11.36 -0.53 2.53
CA ILE A 352 12.00 -1.83 2.30
C ILE A 352 13.06 -1.64 1.22
N ILE A 353 14.30 -1.99 1.54
CA ILE A 353 15.44 -1.85 0.64
C ILE A 353 15.99 -3.23 0.33
N VAL A 354 15.85 -3.62 -0.94
CA VAL A 354 16.35 -4.88 -1.46
C VAL A 354 17.64 -4.63 -2.23
N SER A 355 18.73 -5.28 -1.82
CA SER A 355 20.01 -5.23 -2.53
C SER A 355 20.28 -6.56 -3.24
N GLN A 356 20.59 -6.52 -4.54
CA GLN A 356 20.78 -7.72 -5.37
C GLN A 356 21.84 -8.68 -4.82
N ASP A 357 22.90 -8.15 -4.21
CA ASP A 357 24.00 -8.92 -3.61
C ASP A 357 23.59 -9.65 -2.32
N LYS A 358 22.54 -9.20 -1.65
CA LYS A 358 21.99 -9.77 -0.40
C LYS A 358 20.86 -10.79 -0.63
N LEU A 359 20.25 -10.80 -1.82
CA LEU A 359 19.08 -11.62 -2.13
C LEU A 359 19.33 -13.13 -2.06
N ALA A 360 20.54 -13.59 -2.40
CA ALA A 360 20.89 -15.01 -2.34
C ALA A 360 20.79 -15.57 -0.90
N ASP A 361 21.08 -14.73 0.09
CA ASP A 361 21.01 -15.04 1.51
C ASP A 361 19.65 -14.67 2.13
N LYS A 362 18.69 -14.21 1.31
CA LYS A 362 17.36 -13.73 1.74
C LYS A 362 17.44 -12.59 2.75
N ILE A 363 18.42 -11.70 2.59
CA ILE A 363 18.62 -10.55 3.47
C ILE A 363 18.02 -9.30 2.82
N ILE A 364 17.24 -8.55 3.61
CA ILE A 364 16.72 -7.23 3.23
C ILE A 364 16.93 -6.23 4.36
N ASP A 365 17.01 -4.95 4.03
CA ASP A 365 17.04 -3.88 5.02
C ASP A 365 15.66 -3.21 5.08
N THR A 366 15.22 -2.75 6.25
CA THR A 366 13.98 -1.99 6.39
C THR A 366 14.09 -0.97 7.52
N HIS A 367 13.38 0.14 7.36
CA HIS A 367 13.24 1.18 8.38
C HIS A 367 11.87 1.85 8.28
N ILE A 368 11.55 2.72 9.23
CA ILE A 368 10.36 3.56 9.16
C ILE A 368 10.80 5.00 8.95
N ARG A 369 10.24 5.63 7.90
CA ARG A 369 10.35 7.07 7.65
C ARG A 369 9.17 7.77 8.30
N LEU A 370 9.44 8.58 9.31
CA LEU A 370 8.41 9.36 10.01
C LEU A 370 8.08 10.66 9.25
N GLU A 371 6.88 11.20 9.48
CA GLU A 371 6.45 12.50 8.93
C GLU A 371 7.32 13.67 9.42
N SER A 372 8.03 13.50 10.55
CA SER A 372 9.05 14.45 11.03
C SER A 372 10.28 14.50 10.12
N GLY A 373 10.50 13.48 9.29
CA GLY A 373 11.74 13.26 8.56
C GLY A 373 12.78 12.47 9.33
N ASP A 374 12.46 11.89 10.49
CA ASP A 374 13.36 10.97 11.21
C ASP A 374 13.27 9.53 10.66
N ILE A 375 14.35 8.76 10.86
CA ILE A 375 14.38 7.30 10.64
C ILE A 375 14.36 6.61 12.00
N VAL A 376 13.43 5.68 12.17
CA VAL A 376 13.34 4.79 13.35
C VAL A 376 13.22 3.33 12.92
N GLY A 377 13.44 2.39 13.84
CA GLY A 377 13.28 0.96 13.57
C GLY A 377 14.13 0.43 12.41
N ALA A 378 15.30 1.04 12.16
CA ALA A 378 16.20 0.61 11.08
C ALA A 378 16.90 -0.71 11.43
N VAL A 379 16.60 -1.75 10.66
CA VAL A 379 17.07 -3.12 10.90
C VAL A 379 17.48 -3.81 9.60
N THR A 380 18.35 -4.82 9.72
CA THR A 380 18.62 -5.78 8.66
C THR A 380 17.93 -7.10 9.02
N LEU A 381 16.98 -7.52 8.20
CA LEU A 381 16.27 -8.78 8.36
C LEU A 381 17.14 -9.90 7.77
N ASN A 382 17.93 -10.55 8.63
CA ASN A 382 18.85 -11.63 8.30
C ASN A 382 18.68 -12.81 9.30
N SER A 383 19.61 -13.76 9.30
CA SER A 383 19.56 -14.92 10.20
C SER A 383 19.76 -14.60 11.69
N THR A 384 20.33 -13.43 12.04
CA THR A 384 20.58 -13.00 13.42
C THR A 384 19.52 -12.02 13.94
N TYR A 385 18.59 -11.59 13.08
CA TYR A 385 17.43 -10.81 13.50
C TYR A 385 16.62 -11.56 14.58
N ASN A 386 16.17 -10.83 15.60
CA ASN A 386 15.72 -11.28 16.94
C ASN A 386 16.83 -11.49 18.01
N GLU A 387 18.09 -11.61 17.63
CA GLU A 387 19.21 -11.74 18.57
C GLU A 387 20.05 -10.47 18.66
N ASP A 388 20.13 -9.74 17.54
CA ASP A 388 20.79 -8.45 17.43
C ASP A 388 20.14 -7.39 18.34
N SER A 389 20.92 -6.35 18.70
CA SER A 389 20.47 -5.26 19.57
C SER A 389 20.35 -3.95 18.80
N TYR A 390 19.21 -3.27 18.97
CA TYR A 390 18.80 -2.06 18.28
C TYR A 390 18.37 -0.96 19.27
N ALA A 391 18.33 0.27 18.79
CA ALA A 391 17.69 1.36 19.53
C ALA A 391 16.17 1.13 19.54
N ALA A 392 15.54 1.32 20.70
CA ALA A 392 14.10 1.27 20.81
C ALA A 392 13.47 2.39 19.98
N THR A 393 12.34 2.08 19.33
CA THR A 393 11.56 3.05 18.57
C THR A 393 10.83 4.00 19.55
N PRO A 394 10.98 5.33 19.43
CA PRO A 394 10.25 6.28 20.27
C PRO A 394 8.73 6.19 20.06
N ASP A 395 7.96 6.28 21.15
CA ASP A 395 6.49 6.42 21.12
C ASP A 395 6.08 7.88 20.91
N ASP A 396 6.59 8.49 19.84
CA ASP A 396 6.23 9.86 19.46
C ASP A 396 4.79 9.90 18.92
N LYS A 397 4.10 11.01 19.17
CA LYS A 397 2.70 11.22 18.77
C LYS A 397 2.54 12.44 17.88
N THR A 398 1.57 12.42 16.98
CA THR A 398 1.15 13.57 16.18
C THR A 398 -0.36 13.76 16.21
N TYR A 399 -0.79 15.01 16.10
CA TYR A 399 -2.18 15.42 16.27
C TYR A 399 -2.56 16.42 15.18
N LEU A 400 -3.83 16.43 14.79
CA LEU A 400 -4.36 17.57 14.04
C LEU A 400 -4.23 18.83 14.89
N SER A 401 -3.56 19.86 14.39
CA SER A 401 -3.37 21.10 15.14
C SER A 401 -4.72 21.79 15.43
N ASP A 402 -4.94 22.25 16.66
CA ASP A 402 -6.16 22.97 17.12
C ASP A 402 -6.41 24.34 16.43
N THR A 403 -5.60 24.76 15.45
CA THR A 403 -5.55 26.17 14.97
C THR A 403 -5.62 26.36 13.45
N GLY A 404 -6.30 25.45 12.72
CA GLY A 404 -6.62 25.67 11.31
C GLY A 404 -7.98 26.36 11.12
N ASP A 405 -8.01 27.57 10.56
CA ASP A 405 -9.22 28.14 9.97
C ASP A 405 -9.62 27.28 8.75
N PHE A 406 -10.57 26.35 8.95
CA PHE A 406 -10.99 25.37 7.93
C PHE A 406 -11.89 25.95 6.83
N SER A 407 -11.98 27.27 6.69
CA SER A 407 -12.78 27.92 5.64
C SER A 407 -12.29 27.65 4.21
N ASN A 408 -11.08 27.08 4.02
CA ASN A 408 -10.53 26.73 2.71
C ASN A 408 -10.47 25.20 2.42
N ALA A 409 -10.92 24.34 3.33
CA ALA A 409 -10.89 22.88 3.09
C ALA A 409 -11.87 22.43 1.98
N GLU A 410 -12.96 23.18 1.79
CA GLU A 410 -13.88 22.96 0.65
C GLU A 410 -13.26 23.32 -0.70
N GLU A 411 -12.27 24.22 -0.76
CA GLU A 411 -11.59 24.57 -2.02
C GLU A 411 -10.59 23.49 -2.46
N MET A 412 -9.98 22.75 -1.53
CA MET A 412 -9.10 21.62 -1.89
C MET A 412 -9.90 20.37 -2.28
N SER A 413 -11.07 20.13 -1.69
CA SER A 413 -11.96 19.02 -2.09
C SER A 413 -12.68 19.26 -3.43
N ALA A 414 -12.88 20.53 -3.81
CA ALA A 414 -13.50 20.92 -5.08
C ALA A 414 -12.48 21.31 -6.18
N GLY A 415 -11.17 21.22 -5.92
CA GLY A 415 -10.17 21.99 -6.65
C GLY A 415 -8.87 21.29 -7.02
N VAL A 416 -8.82 19.96 -7.20
CA VAL A 416 -7.74 19.36 -8.00
C VAL A 416 -8.10 19.52 -9.48
N SER A 417 -8.07 20.76 -9.98
CA SER A 417 -8.02 21.00 -11.41
C SER A 417 -6.60 20.69 -11.87
N LEU A 418 -6.38 19.46 -12.32
CA LEU A 418 -5.21 19.12 -13.14
C LEU A 418 -5.24 20.04 -14.36
N THR A 419 -4.43 21.09 -14.33
CA THR A 419 -4.35 22.03 -15.45
C THR A 419 -3.79 21.28 -16.68
N PRO A 420 -4.28 21.56 -17.91
CA PRO A 420 -3.86 20.83 -19.11
C PRO A 420 -2.37 20.97 -19.46
N GLU A 421 -1.61 21.84 -18.79
CA GLU A 421 -0.19 22.05 -19.05
C GLU A 421 0.68 20.83 -18.67
N PHE A 422 0.22 19.96 -17.76
CA PHE A 422 0.99 18.78 -17.33
C PHE A 422 0.91 17.58 -18.29
N LEU A 423 -0.10 17.52 -19.17
CA LEU A 423 -0.19 16.45 -20.18
C LEU A 423 0.81 16.59 -21.33
N TYR A 424 1.43 17.76 -21.51
CA TYR A 424 2.38 18.01 -22.60
C TYR A 424 3.83 17.67 -22.28
N ALA A 425 4.20 17.55 -21.00
CA ALA A 425 5.59 17.26 -20.60
C ALA A 425 5.96 15.77 -20.66
N ALA A 426 4.97 14.86 -20.68
CA ALA A 426 5.19 13.41 -20.64
C ALA A 426 5.36 12.74 -22.02
N VAL A 427 5.35 13.49 -23.13
CA VAL A 427 5.54 12.93 -24.47
C VAL A 427 6.72 13.60 -25.16
N GLY A 428 7.90 12.99 -25.06
CA GLY A 428 9.04 13.35 -25.88
C GLY A 428 8.72 13.17 -27.37
N GLY A 429 8.86 14.24 -28.16
CA GLY A 429 8.65 14.16 -29.61
C GLY A 429 8.87 15.50 -30.33
N SER A 430 10.06 15.64 -30.90
CA SER A 430 10.55 16.61 -31.90
C SER A 430 9.54 17.55 -32.59
N LEU A 431 9.89 18.85 -32.56
CA LEU A 431 9.38 19.88 -33.47
C LEU A 431 9.50 19.44 -34.93
N VAL A 432 8.37 19.25 -35.60
CA VAL A 432 8.26 19.39 -37.06
C VAL A 432 7.26 20.49 -37.34
N THR A 433 7.78 21.66 -37.69
CA THR A 433 7.05 22.75 -38.34
C THR A 433 6.40 22.26 -39.63
N MET A 434 5.07 22.32 -39.72
CA MET A 434 4.37 22.38 -40.99
C MET A 434 3.37 23.53 -40.99
N ALA A 435 3.68 24.54 -41.81
CA ALA A 435 2.82 25.65 -42.14
C ALA A 435 1.79 25.24 -43.19
N TYR A 436 0.52 25.59 -43.01
CA TYR A 436 -0.44 25.90 -44.09
C TYR A 436 -1.49 26.85 -43.49
N LEU A 437 -1.48 28.15 -43.84
CA LEU A 437 -2.11 28.81 -45.00
C LEU A 437 -3.65 28.77 -44.96
N CYS A 438 -4.21 29.99 -44.86
CA CYS A 438 -5.62 30.34 -45.00
C CYS A 438 -6.30 29.70 -46.21
N LEU A 439 -7.56 29.31 -46.02
CA LEU A 439 -8.74 29.88 -46.68
C LEU A 439 -10.01 29.51 -45.93
#